data_AF-A0A2X0IPD6-F1
#
_entry.id   AF-A0A2X0IPD6-F1
#
_cell.length_a   1.000
_cell.length_b   1.000
_cell.length_c   1.000
_cell.angle_alpha   90.00
_cell.angle_beta   90.00
_cell.angle_gamma   90.00
#
_symmetry.space_group_name_H-M   'P 1'
#
loop_
_entity.id
_entity.type
_entity.pdbx_description
1 polymer ?
#
loop_
_entity_poly.entity_id
_entity_poly.type
_entity_poly.pdbx_seq_one_letter_code
_entity_poly.pdbx_strand_id
1 'polypeptide(L)'
;EWHEPADAFDEDYPMRLTTGRTVAHYLSGNQTRRLGALVEQTPRPWVEVHPSHGYRTGDPVRVVTRRGSEVFPALVTEAIRPDHVFVPYHWPVPTAANALTIDALDPRSKIPEYKVCACRIERAAQVDEVPVPPTPPGRPAYPEAQASRTTTRPPSSSQGRGTGEGS
;
A
#
# COMPACT_ATOMS: atom_id res chain seq x y z
N GLU A 1 -22.10 -23.82 -9.27
CA GLU A 1 -21.59 -24.11 -7.91
C GLU A 1 -20.92 -22.85 -7.41
N TRP A 2 -21.34 -22.35 -6.25
CA TRP A 2 -20.82 -21.13 -5.63
C TRP A 2 -19.76 -21.59 -4.62
N HIS A 3 -18.54 -21.05 -4.71
CA HIS A 3 -17.49 -21.34 -3.73
C HIS A 3 -17.39 -20.17 -2.75
N GLU A 4 -17.11 -20.49 -1.49
CA GLU A 4 -16.91 -19.49 -0.45
C GLU A 4 -15.64 -18.66 -0.76
N PRO A 5 -15.64 -17.32 -0.53
CA PRO A 5 -14.47 -16.48 -0.82
C PRO A 5 -13.24 -16.98 -0.07
N ALA A 6 -12.09 -17.05 -0.75
CA ALA A 6 -10.85 -17.57 -0.16
C ALA A 6 -10.33 -16.75 1.04
N ASP A 7 -10.82 -15.53 1.27
CA ASP A 7 -10.46 -14.65 2.39
C ASP A 7 -11.71 -13.99 3.00
N ALA A 8 -12.51 -14.78 3.72
CA ALA A 8 -13.74 -14.30 4.37
C ALA A 8 -13.45 -13.28 5.49
N PHE A 9 -14.33 -12.28 5.61
CA PHE A 9 -14.31 -11.30 6.70
C PHE A 9 -14.99 -11.89 7.93
N ASP A 10 -14.39 -11.68 9.09
CA ASP A 10 -14.92 -12.11 10.39
C ASP A 10 -14.65 -11.03 11.46
N GLU A 11 -14.97 -11.33 12.71
CA GLU A 11 -14.77 -10.42 13.83
C GLU A 11 -13.29 -10.10 14.08
N ASP A 12 -12.38 -11.03 13.75
CA ASP A 12 -10.94 -10.83 13.87
C ASP A 12 -10.41 -9.94 12.73
N TYR A 13 -10.94 -10.07 11.52
CA TYR A 13 -10.51 -9.35 10.31
C TYR A 13 -11.67 -8.62 9.61
N PRO A 14 -12.21 -7.55 10.22
CA PRO A 14 -13.45 -6.92 9.76
C PRO A 14 -13.28 -5.96 8.57
N MET A 15 -12.04 -5.64 8.17
CA MET A 15 -11.74 -4.61 7.17
C MET A 15 -11.27 -5.21 5.84
N ARG A 16 -11.47 -4.45 4.76
CA ARG A 16 -11.01 -4.78 3.39
C ARG A 16 -9.67 -4.12 3.11
N LEU A 17 -8.62 -4.93 2.98
CA LEU A 17 -7.35 -4.51 2.38
C LEU A 17 -7.46 -4.57 0.87
N THR A 18 -7.24 -3.42 0.23
CA THR A 18 -7.07 -3.30 -1.21
C THR A 18 -5.65 -2.88 -1.54
N THR A 19 -5.12 -3.35 -2.66
CA THR A 19 -3.78 -2.96 -3.12
C THR A 19 -3.82 -2.42 -4.53
N GLY A 20 -2.96 -1.45 -4.82
CA GLY A 20 -2.98 -0.76 -6.10
C GLY A 20 -1.68 -0.05 -6.43
N ARG A 21 -1.78 0.85 -7.42
CA ARG A 21 -0.66 1.63 -7.92
C ARG A 21 -0.70 3.04 -7.38
N THR A 22 0.47 3.63 -7.18
CA THR A 22 0.63 5.10 -7.13
C THR A 22 1.05 5.61 -8.51
N VAL A 23 0.70 6.86 -8.82
CA VAL A 23 1.06 7.51 -10.10
C VAL A 23 2.58 7.55 -10.32
N ALA A 24 3.36 7.68 -9.24
CA ALA A 24 4.82 7.81 -9.32
C ALA A 24 5.56 6.51 -9.67
N HIS A 25 4.92 5.33 -9.54
CA HIS A 25 5.60 4.04 -9.71
C HIS A 25 4.86 3.10 -10.66
N TYR A 26 5.65 2.39 -11.47
CA TYR A 26 5.15 1.45 -12.47
C TYR A 26 5.46 0.00 -12.07
N LEU A 27 4.45 -0.87 -12.17
CA LEU A 27 4.49 -2.31 -11.83
C LEU A 27 5.11 -2.57 -10.46
N SER A 28 6.20 -3.33 -10.36
CA SER A 28 6.89 -3.64 -9.10
C SER A 28 7.82 -2.52 -8.61
N GLY A 29 7.89 -1.38 -9.31
CA GLY A 29 8.82 -0.31 -8.97
C GLY A 29 10.27 -0.55 -9.41
N ASN A 30 10.62 -1.72 -9.97
CA ASN A 30 12.00 -2.09 -10.30
C ASN A 30 12.72 -1.06 -11.21
N GLN A 31 12.00 -0.45 -12.15
CA GLN A 31 12.55 0.59 -13.03
C GLN A 31 12.40 2.00 -12.43
N THR A 32 11.22 2.33 -11.91
CA THR A 32 10.87 3.69 -11.46
C THR A 32 11.52 4.09 -10.15
N ARG A 33 11.78 3.12 -9.24
CA ARG A 33 12.55 3.36 -8.01
C ARG A 33 14.05 3.55 -8.24
N ARG A 34 14.54 3.45 -9.47
CA ARG A 34 15.93 3.83 -9.85
C ARG A 34 16.05 5.29 -10.25
N LEU A 35 14.92 6.00 -10.44
CA LEU A 35 14.89 7.39 -10.87
C LEU A 35 14.67 8.29 -9.65
N GLY A 36 15.70 9.06 -9.26
CA GLY A 36 15.68 9.90 -8.05
C GLY A 36 14.45 10.81 -7.96
N ALA A 37 14.10 11.50 -9.05
CA ALA A 37 12.94 12.39 -9.10
C ALA A 37 11.58 11.70 -8.87
N LEU A 38 11.45 10.39 -9.16
CA LEU A 38 10.22 9.62 -8.87
C LEU A 38 10.22 9.06 -7.46
N VAL A 39 11.39 8.66 -6.95
CA VAL A 39 11.55 8.23 -5.56
C VAL A 39 11.27 9.39 -4.61
N GLU A 40 11.75 10.60 -4.91
CA GLU A 40 11.49 11.80 -4.10
C GLU A 40 9.99 12.10 -3.95
N GLN A 41 9.20 11.85 -4.98
CA GLN A 41 7.74 12.06 -4.94
C GLN A 41 7.02 11.01 -4.09
N THR A 42 7.55 9.80 -3.98
CA THR A 42 6.92 8.68 -3.27
C THR A 42 8.01 7.73 -2.74
N PRO A 43 8.70 8.11 -1.64
CA PRO A 43 9.87 7.34 -1.19
C PRO A 43 9.49 6.03 -0.49
N ARG A 44 8.29 5.99 0.09
CA ARG A 44 7.80 4.91 0.96
C ARG A 44 6.33 4.58 0.71
N PRO A 45 5.90 3.34 1.01
CA PRO A 45 4.48 3.02 1.03
C PRO A 45 3.80 3.72 2.20
N TRP A 46 2.48 3.80 2.13
CA TRP A 46 1.58 4.28 3.18
C TRP A 46 0.36 3.38 3.23
N VAL A 47 -0.41 3.49 4.31
CA VAL A 47 -1.76 2.92 4.37
C VAL A 47 -2.79 4.04 4.37
N GLU A 48 -3.70 4.05 3.40
CA GLU A 48 -4.84 4.97 3.44
C GLU A 48 -5.85 4.46 4.47
N VAL A 49 -6.27 5.34 5.37
CA VAL A 49 -7.24 5.03 6.44
C VAL A 49 -8.27 6.16 6.56
N HIS A 50 -9.51 5.80 6.87
CA HIS A 50 -10.57 6.77 7.11
C HIS A 50 -10.36 7.49 8.45
N PRO A 51 -10.66 8.81 8.57
CA PRO A 51 -10.47 9.57 9.81
C PRO A 51 -11.25 9.05 11.02
N SER A 52 -12.33 8.29 10.82
CA SER A 52 -13.10 7.68 11.93
C SER A 52 -12.28 6.74 12.81
N HIS A 53 -11.14 6.24 12.33
CA HIS A 53 -10.24 5.38 13.11
C HIS A 53 -9.31 6.17 14.06
N GLY A 54 -9.36 7.50 14.04
CA GLY A 54 -8.62 8.35 14.98
C GLY A 54 -7.11 8.37 14.77
N TYR A 55 -6.63 8.02 13.57
CA TYR A 55 -5.24 8.20 13.17
C TYR A 55 -5.01 9.63 12.67
N ARG A 56 -3.76 10.08 12.75
CA ARG A 56 -3.26 11.26 12.03
C ARG A 56 -2.32 10.82 10.93
N THR A 57 -2.25 11.59 9.85
CA THR A 57 -1.31 11.33 8.76
C THR A 57 0.12 11.26 9.31
N GLY A 58 0.82 10.17 8.99
CA GLY A 58 2.16 9.85 9.48
C GLY A 58 2.19 8.95 10.72
N ASP A 59 1.08 8.74 11.43
CA ASP A 59 1.02 7.80 12.56
C ASP A 59 1.37 6.37 12.08
N PRO A 60 2.12 5.56 12.85
CA PRO A 60 2.39 4.18 12.50
C PRO A 60 1.15 3.29 12.65
N VAL A 61 0.78 2.60 11.58
CA VAL A 61 -0.38 1.71 11.53
C VAL A 61 0.08 0.32 11.09
N ARG A 62 -0.15 -0.67 11.95
CA ARG A 62 0.06 -2.07 11.60
C ARG A 62 -1.18 -2.56 10.87
N VAL A 63 -1.00 -3.06 9.65
CA VAL A 63 -2.01 -3.80 8.91
C VAL A 63 -1.76 -5.28 9.16
N VAL A 64 -2.76 -5.98 9.69
CA VAL A 64 -2.66 -7.41 10.03
C VAL A 64 -3.64 -8.19 9.16
N THR A 65 -3.15 -9.23 8.50
CA THR A 65 -3.95 -10.22 7.76
C THR A 65 -3.63 -11.62 8.29
N ARG A 66 -4.31 -12.64 7.77
CA ARG A 66 -4.00 -14.04 8.12
C ARG A 66 -2.61 -14.50 7.66
N ARG A 67 -1.99 -13.79 6.71
CA ARG A 67 -0.68 -14.15 6.14
C ARG A 67 0.49 -13.47 6.84
N GLY A 68 0.25 -12.35 7.50
CA GLY A 68 1.29 -11.59 8.17
C GLY A 68 0.84 -10.18 8.55
N SER A 69 1.82 -9.36 8.90
CA SER A 69 1.57 -7.97 9.25
C SER A 69 2.75 -7.09 8.87
N GLU A 70 2.46 -5.88 8.41
CA GLU A 70 3.45 -4.84 8.11
C GLU A 70 2.96 -3.50 8.68
N VAL A 71 3.88 -2.59 8.99
CA VAL A 71 3.60 -1.28 9.59
C VAL A 71 3.92 -0.16 8.61
N PHE A 72 2.90 0.62 8.26
CA PHE A 72 3.00 1.74 7.34
C PHE A 72 2.67 3.06 8.02
N PRO A 73 3.18 4.20 7.52
CA PRO A 73 2.65 5.50 7.90
C PRO A 73 1.21 5.65 7.40
N ALA A 74 0.32 6.17 8.24
CA ALA A 74 -1.04 6.50 7.84
C ALA A 74 -1.08 7.64 6.81
N LEU A 75 -1.93 7.51 5.81
CA LEU A 75 -2.46 8.61 5.02
C LEU A 75 -3.95 8.74 5.32
N VAL A 76 -4.32 9.71 6.16
CA VAL A 76 -5.71 9.87 6.58
C VAL A 76 -6.49 10.63 5.52
N THR A 77 -7.58 10.05 5.04
CA THR A 77 -8.42 10.65 3.98
C THR A 77 -9.88 10.22 4.09
N GLU A 78 -10.82 11.12 3.81
CA GLU A 78 -12.26 10.81 3.79
C GLU A 78 -12.69 10.06 2.52
N ALA A 79 -11.83 9.99 1.52
CA ALA A 79 -12.17 9.36 0.25
C ALA A 79 -12.04 7.83 0.25
N ILE A 80 -11.44 7.25 1.30
CA ILE A 80 -11.51 5.80 1.55
C ILE A 80 -12.68 5.50 2.48
N ARG A 81 -13.39 4.38 2.27
CA ARG A 81 -14.50 4.01 3.15
C ARG A 81 -13.99 3.59 4.54
N PRO A 82 -14.80 3.76 5.61
CA PRO A 82 -14.42 3.34 6.96
C PRO A 82 -14.07 1.86 7.12
N ASP A 83 -14.64 0.98 6.30
CA ASP A 83 -14.39 -0.46 6.30
C ASP A 83 -13.24 -0.89 5.37
N HIS A 84 -12.53 0.05 4.75
CA HIS A 84 -11.46 -0.22 3.78
C HIS A 84 -10.12 0.38 4.22
N VAL A 85 -9.04 -0.29 3.83
CA VAL A 85 -7.68 0.22 3.81
C VAL A 85 -7.05 -0.02 2.44
N PHE A 86 -6.11 0.85 2.08
CA PHE A 86 -5.39 0.75 0.80
C PHE A 86 -3.89 0.82 1.03
N VAL A 87 -3.13 -0.09 0.42
CA VAL A 87 -1.66 -0.09 0.43
C VAL A 87 -1.11 -0.25 -1.00
N PRO A 88 -0.24 0.65 -1.48
CA PRO A 88 0.38 0.52 -2.79
C PRO A 88 1.51 -0.54 -2.79
N TYR A 89 1.62 -1.34 -3.86
CA TYR A 89 2.45 -2.57 -3.89
C TYR A 89 3.85 -2.44 -4.53
N HIS A 90 4.41 -1.23 -4.63
CA HIS A 90 5.64 -0.97 -5.40
C HIS A 90 6.96 -1.22 -4.66
N TRP A 91 6.90 -1.64 -3.39
CA TRP A 91 8.08 -1.83 -2.55
C TRP A 91 8.32 -3.32 -2.26
N PRO A 92 9.58 -3.74 -2.12
CA PRO A 92 9.92 -5.09 -1.69
C PRO A 92 9.75 -5.26 -0.16
N VAL A 93 9.85 -6.51 0.28
CA VAL A 93 9.89 -6.89 1.71
C VAL A 93 10.96 -6.07 2.44
N PRO A 94 10.70 -5.59 3.67
CA PRO A 94 9.57 -5.89 4.55
C PRO A 94 8.35 -4.97 4.40
N THR A 95 8.25 -4.21 3.31
CA THR A 95 7.15 -3.25 3.07
C THR A 95 6.32 -3.63 1.84
N ALA A 96 6.23 -4.93 1.56
CA ALA A 96 5.58 -5.44 0.37
C ALA A 96 4.11 -5.70 0.67
N ALA A 97 3.22 -4.86 0.14
CA ALA A 97 1.76 -5.08 0.25
C ALA A 97 1.33 -6.49 -0.20
N ASN A 98 2.07 -7.11 -1.13
CA ASN A 98 1.81 -8.48 -1.59
C ASN A 98 2.01 -9.54 -0.48
N ALA A 99 2.86 -9.29 0.51
CA ALA A 99 3.02 -10.17 1.67
C ALA A 99 1.73 -10.23 2.52
N LEU A 100 0.88 -9.22 2.41
CA LEU A 100 -0.39 -9.14 3.10
C LEU A 100 -1.56 -9.73 2.30
N THR A 101 -1.42 -9.98 1.00
CA THR A 101 -2.53 -10.38 0.10
C THR A 101 -2.53 -11.86 -0.28
N ILE A 102 -3.70 -12.38 -0.68
CA ILE A 102 -3.86 -13.76 -1.11
C ILE A 102 -3.31 -13.94 -2.53
N ASP A 103 -2.61 -15.04 -2.78
CA ASP A 103 -2.28 -15.51 -4.14
C ASP A 103 -3.30 -16.56 -4.59
N ALA A 104 -4.58 -16.24 -4.44
CA ALA A 104 -5.66 -17.11 -4.88
C ALA A 104 -5.88 -16.90 -6.37
N LEU A 105 -5.68 -17.97 -7.16
CA LEU A 105 -6.10 -18.03 -8.54
C LEU A 105 -7.46 -18.70 -8.59
N ASP A 106 -8.43 -18.06 -9.26
CA ASP A 106 -9.73 -18.67 -9.52
C ASP A 106 -9.49 -20.02 -10.24
N PRO A 107 -9.98 -21.15 -9.69
CA PRO A 107 -9.63 -22.47 -10.17
C PRO A 107 -10.07 -22.72 -11.62
N ARG A 108 -11.12 -22.02 -12.09
CA ARG A 108 -11.72 -22.16 -13.42
C ARG A 108 -11.06 -21.28 -14.49
N SER A 109 -10.77 -20.03 -14.16
CA SER A 109 -10.25 -19.03 -15.12
C SER A 109 -8.74 -18.81 -15.00
N LYS A 110 -8.10 -19.29 -13.92
CA LYS A 110 -6.71 -18.97 -13.56
C LYS A 110 -6.44 -17.47 -13.47
N ILE A 111 -7.50 -16.66 -13.36
CA ILE A 111 -7.41 -15.23 -13.11
C ILE A 111 -7.21 -15.06 -11.59
N PRO A 112 -6.29 -14.18 -11.15
CA PRO A 112 -6.19 -13.84 -9.73
C PRO A 112 -7.54 -13.40 -9.20
N GLU A 113 -8.01 -14.10 -8.16
CA GLU A 113 -9.21 -13.71 -7.43
C GLU A 113 -8.99 -12.28 -6.89
N TYR A 114 -10.05 -11.47 -6.88
CA TYR A 114 -9.96 -10.03 -6.66
C TYR A 114 -9.00 -9.65 -5.52
N LYS A 115 -8.20 -8.59 -5.73
CA LYS A 115 -7.17 -8.05 -4.81
C LYS A 115 -7.72 -7.46 -3.50
N VAL A 116 -8.71 -8.10 -2.92
CA VAL A 116 -9.34 -7.74 -1.67
C VAL A 116 -9.02 -8.83 -0.67
N CYS A 117 -8.52 -8.43 0.49
CA CYS A 117 -8.14 -9.35 1.55
C CYS A 117 -8.74 -8.90 2.88
N ALA A 118 -9.11 -9.84 3.73
CA ALA A 118 -9.57 -9.52 5.07
C ALA A 118 -8.38 -9.05 5.93
N CYS A 119 -8.57 -7.96 6.66
CA CYS A 119 -7.55 -7.36 7.49
C CYS A 119 -8.14 -6.68 8.73
N ARG A 120 -7.26 -6.32 9.66
CA ARG A 120 -7.53 -5.40 10.76
C ARG A 120 -6.35 -4.43 10.88
N ILE A 121 -6.60 -3.26 11.47
CA ILE A 121 -5.57 -2.26 11.74
C ILE A 121 -5.34 -2.08 13.23
N GLU A 122 -4.08 -1.87 13.60
CA GLU A 122 -3.65 -1.57 14.97
C GLU A 122 -2.72 -0.36 15.00
N ARG A 123 -2.68 0.33 16.15
CA ARG A 123 -1.62 1.30 16.42
C ARG A 123 -0.29 0.58 16.59
N ALA A 124 0.77 1.16 16.05
CA ALA A 124 2.14 0.66 16.22
C ALA A 124 3.06 1.74 16.77
N ALA A 125 4.22 1.33 17.29
CA ALA A 125 5.22 2.25 17.84
C ALA A 125 6.07 2.92 16.76
N GLN A 126 6.38 2.21 15.66
CA GLN A 126 7.25 2.67 14.59
C GLN A 126 6.86 2.00 13.26
N VAL A 127 7.09 2.71 12.16
CA VAL A 127 6.88 2.18 10.79
C VAL A 127 8.02 1.23 10.42
N ASP A 128 7.73 0.28 9.54
CA ASP A 128 8.76 -0.63 9.05
C ASP A 128 9.76 0.10 8.15
N GLU A 129 11.02 -0.36 8.20
CA GLU A 129 12.09 0.23 7.40
C GLU A 129 11.86 -0.03 5.92
N VAL A 130 11.95 1.04 5.13
CA VAL A 130 11.74 0.97 3.69
C VAL A 130 13.06 0.59 3.03
N PRO A 131 13.11 -0.51 2.25
CA PRO A 131 14.35 -0.91 1.59
C PRO A 131 14.91 0.18 0.69
N VAL A 132 16.22 0.41 0.79
CA VAL A 132 16.94 1.40 -0.02
C VAL A 132 16.64 1.17 -1.51
N PRO A 133 16.28 2.22 -2.28
CA PRO A 133 16.03 2.08 -3.70
C PRO A 133 17.26 1.51 -4.44
N PRO A 134 17.06 0.64 -5.45
CA PRO A 134 18.18 0.06 -6.19
C PRO A 134 18.93 1.13 -6.98
N THR A 135 20.27 1.08 -6.95
CA THR A 135 21.13 1.97 -7.74
C THR A 135 21.04 1.65 -9.24
N PRO A 136 20.92 2.65 -10.12
CA PRO A 136 21.05 2.42 -11.56
C PRO A 136 22.42 1.82 -11.91
N PRO A 137 22.51 0.80 -12.79
CA PRO A 137 23.80 0.34 -13.27
C PRO A 137 24.51 1.46 -14.05
N GLY A 138 25.79 1.71 -13.73
CA GLY A 138 26.65 2.64 -14.48
C GLY A 138 26.51 4.14 -14.16
N ARG A 139 25.73 4.53 -13.13
CA ARG A 139 25.77 5.88 -12.55
C ARG A 139 26.11 5.78 -11.06
N PRO A 140 26.91 6.69 -10.50
CA PRO A 140 27.05 6.77 -9.05
C PRO A 140 25.66 6.94 -8.41
N ALA A 141 25.48 6.38 -7.21
CA ALA A 141 24.32 6.70 -6.38
C ALA A 141 24.16 8.22 -6.37
N TYR A 142 22.94 8.71 -6.58
CA TYR A 142 22.69 10.15 -6.51
C TYR A 142 23.30 10.67 -5.21
N PRO A 143 24.11 11.75 -5.24
CA PRO A 143 24.65 12.33 -4.01
C PRO A 143 23.50 12.54 -3.05
N GLU A 144 23.67 12.22 -1.75
CA GLU A 144 22.69 12.56 -0.71
C GLU A 144 22.30 14.02 -0.88
N ALA A 145 21.14 14.26 -1.50
CA ALA A 145 20.71 15.58 -1.86
C ALA A 145 20.24 16.26 -0.58
N GLN A 146 21.18 17.01 -0.01
CA GLN A 146 21.00 18.28 0.68
C GLN A 146 19.69 18.40 1.47
N ALA A 147 19.86 18.26 2.78
CA ALA A 147 18.90 18.60 3.82
C ALA A 147 17.90 19.69 3.44
N SER A 148 16.62 19.38 3.72
CA SER A 148 15.57 20.33 4.09
C SER A 148 15.35 21.51 3.16
N ARG A 149 14.37 21.37 2.28
CA ARG A 149 13.38 22.41 1.91
C ARG A 149 12.34 21.75 1.02
N THR A 150 11.21 21.33 1.59
CA THR A 150 9.84 21.52 1.09
C THR A 150 8.91 20.60 1.90
N THR A 151 7.89 21.20 2.50
CA THR A 151 6.77 20.56 3.22
C THR A 151 6.30 19.28 2.53
N THR A 152 6.47 18.14 3.20
CA THR A 152 5.96 16.82 2.79
C THR A 152 4.44 16.82 2.87
N ARG A 153 3.78 17.27 1.79
CA ARG A 153 2.35 17.00 1.59
C ARG A 153 2.23 15.70 0.81
N PRO A 154 1.61 14.64 1.35
CA PRO A 154 1.28 13.47 0.56
C PRO A 154 0.37 13.89 -0.61
N PRO A 155 0.36 13.14 -1.74
CA PRO A 155 -0.51 13.46 -2.87
C PRO A 155 -1.96 13.58 -2.39
N SER A 156 -2.60 14.71 -2.71
CA SER A 156 -3.87 15.15 -2.13
C SER A 156 -5.10 14.45 -2.70
N SER A 157 -4.96 13.27 -3.28
CA SER A 157 -6.02 12.57 -3.99
C SER A 157 -5.98 11.09 -3.71
N SER A 158 -7.08 10.56 -3.15
CA SER A 158 -7.36 9.13 -3.06
C SER A 158 -7.25 8.48 -4.44
N GLN A 159 -6.32 7.54 -4.59
CA GLN A 159 -6.12 6.81 -5.85
C GLN A 159 -7.14 5.67 -6.04
N GLY A 160 -8.07 5.50 -5.11
CA GLY A 160 -9.06 4.41 -5.06
C GLY A 160 -10.35 4.62 -5.86
N ARG A 161 -10.36 5.39 -6.97
CA ARG A 161 -11.52 5.37 -7.88
C ARG A 161 -11.35 4.24 -8.89
N GLY A 162 -11.94 3.10 -8.57
CA GLY A 162 -12.27 2.08 -9.58
C GLY A 162 -13.14 2.72 -10.66
N THR A 163 -12.67 2.67 -11.90
CA THR A 163 -13.47 2.99 -13.09
C THR A 163 -14.52 1.90 -13.28
N GLY A 164 -15.68 2.08 -12.66
CA GLY A 164 -16.90 1.37 -13.03
C GLY A 164 -17.79 2.32 -13.82
N GLU A 165 -17.86 2.12 -15.13
CA GLU A 165 -18.81 2.75 -16.03
C GLU A 165 -20.25 2.28 -15.72
N GLY A 166 -21.21 3.19 -15.89
CA GLY A 166 -22.62 2.94 -16.23
C GLY A 166 -23.09 4.18 -16.98
N SER A 167 -23.42 4.14 -18.28
CA SER A 167 -24.55 3.43 -18.93
C SER A 167 -25.88 3.71 -18.25
#